data_AF-A0A8T4IZX0-F1
#
_entry.id   AF-A0A8T4IZX0-F1
#
_cell.length_a   1.000
_cell.length_b   1.000
_cell.length_c   1.000
_cell.angle_alpha   90.00
_cell.angle_beta   90.00
_cell.angle_gamma   90.00
#
_symmetry.space_group_name_H-M   'P 1'
#
loop_
_entity.id
_entity.type
_entity.pdbx_description
1 polymer ?
#
loop_
_entity_poly.entity_id
_entity_poly.type
_entity_poly.pdbx_seq_one_letter_code
_entity_poly.pdbx_strand_id
1 'polypeptide(L)'
;MPGSLLGRVIDAIQSAPVTEQGKRELLSYVVAGEYALAVELLCDRLGEGDHALSENQFQRLAGLCGELEVPRGHLDPVAELLAERGVSGEDGDSGGGGTGGE
;
A
#
# COMPACT_ATOMS: atom_id res chain seq x y z
N MET A 1 4.68 -21.60 5.41
CA MET A 1 5.57 -21.33 4.25
C MET A 1 5.17 -19.98 3.69
N PRO A 2 6.10 -19.06 3.40
CA PRO A 2 5.75 -17.90 2.60
C PRO A 2 5.15 -18.40 1.27
N GLY A 3 3.98 -17.88 0.90
CA GLY A 3 3.32 -18.25 -0.35
C GLY A 3 4.26 -18.00 -1.55
N SER A 4 4.06 -18.74 -2.64
CA SER A 4 4.78 -18.48 -3.90
C SER A 4 4.64 -17.00 -4.32
N LEU A 5 5.59 -16.47 -5.09
CA LEU A 5 5.52 -15.11 -5.64
C LEU A 5 4.14 -14.84 -6.28
N LEU A 6 3.66 -15.78 -7.10
CA LEU A 6 2.32 -15.77 -7.68
C LEU A 6 1.22 -15.59 -6.62
N GLY A 7 1.25 -16.38 -5.55
CA GLY A 7 0.24 -16.31 -4.49
C GLY A 7 0.27 -14.97 -3.76
N ARG A 8 1.46 -14.40 -3.53
CA ARG A 8 1.61 -13.09 -2.87
C ARG A 8 1.14 -11.94 -3.76
N VAL A 9 1.41 -11.99 -5.07
CA VAL A 9 0.93 -10.99 -6.03
C VAL A 9 -0.60 -11.03 -6.14
N ILE A 10 -1.19 -12.23 -6.22
CA ILE A 10 -2.65 -12.39 -6.22
C ILE A 10 -3.26 -11.85 -4.93
N ASP A 11 -2.70 -12.18 -3.76
CA ASP A 11 -3.17 -11.71 -2.46
C ASP A 11 -3.13 -10.17 -2.37
N ALA A 12 -2.04 -9.55 -2.85
CA ALA A 12 -1.91 -8.10 -2.88
C ALA A 12 -2.98 -7.44 -3.77
N ILE A 13 -3.24 -7.99 -4.97
CA ILE A 13 -4.27 -7.47 -5.88
C ILE A 13 -5.68 -7.66 -5.28
N GLN A 14 -5.97 -8.83 -4.70
CA GLN A 14 -7.29 -9.12 -4.15
C GLN A 14 -7.62 -8.29 -2.91
N SER A 15 -6.63 -8.07 -2.05
CA SER A 15 -6.75 -7.27 -0.84
C SER A 15 -6.68 -5.76 -1.09
N ALA A 16 -6.25 -5.33 -2.29
CA ALA A 16 -6.18 -3.92 -2.62
C ALA A 16 -7.57 -3.26 -2.67
N PRO A 17 -7.71 -2.02 -2.14
CA PRO A 17 -8.94 -1.24 -2.17
C PRO A 17 -9.32 -0.67 -3.56
N VAL A 18 -8.93 -1.32 -4.65
CA VAL A 18 -9.29 -0.93 -6.03
C VAL A 18 -10.59 -1.60 -6.48
N THR A 19 -11.20 -1.11 -7.56
CA THR A 19 -12.47 -1.67 -8.08
C THR A 19 -12.31 -3.11 -8.55
N GLU A 20 -13.40 -3.90 -8.52
CA GLU A 20 -13.38 -5.30 -8.98
C GLU A 20 -13.04 -5.44 -10.48
N GLN A 21 -13.40 -4.45 -11.30
CA GLN A 21 -12.93 -4.37 -12.68
C GLN A 21 -11.42 -4.16 -12.71
N GLY A 22 -10.91 -3.23 -11.89
CA GLY A 22 -9.50 -2.97 -11.80
C GLY A 22 -8.70 -4.20 -11.36
N LYS A 23 -9.19 -4.96 -10.37
CA LYS A 23 -8.57 -6.23 -9.95
C LYS A 23 -8.52 -7.26 -11.08
N ARG A 24 -9.61 -7.40 -11.84
CA ARG A 24 -9.67 -8.35 -12.97
C ARG A 24 -8.64 -8.02 -14.05
N GLU A 25 -8.44 -6.74 -14.35
CA GLU A 25 -7.42 -6.28 -15.29
C GLU A 25 -6.01 -6.58 -14.76
N LEU A 26 -5.73 -6.33 -13.49
CA LEU A 26 -4.42 -6.64 -12.89
C LEU A 26 -4.15 -8.16 -12.89
N LEU A 27 -5.15 -8.97 -12.60
CA LEU A 27 -5.03 -10.43 -12.61
C LEU A 27 -4.77 -11.01 -14.02
N SER A 28 -5.15 -10.32 -15.09
CA SER A 28 -4.86 -10.80 -16.45
C SER A 28 -3.36 -10.77 -16.74
N TYR A 29 -2.64 -9.75 -16.25
CA TYR A 29 -1.18 -9.67 -16.32
C TYR A 29 -0.50 -10.77 -15.51
N VAL A 30 -1.03 -11.08 -14.33
CA VAL A 30 -0.55 -12.20 -13.51
C VAL A 30 -0.67 -13.53 -14.25
N VAL A 31 -1.79 -13.76 -14.95
CA VAL A 31 -1.98 -14.96 -15.79
C VAL A 31 -0.99 -14.99 -16.95
N ALA A 32 -0.63 -13.83 -17.50
CA ALA A 32 0.40 -13.72 -18.54
C ALA A 32 1.85 -13.88 -18.04
N GLY A 33 2.06 -13.96 -16.71
CA GLY A 33 3.39 -14.02 -16.10
C GLY A 33 4.04 -12.65 -15.87
N GLU A 34 3.33 -11.57 -16.18
CA GLU A 34 3.81 -10.18 -16.09
C GLU A 34 3.60 -9.62 -14.66
N TYR A 35 4.27 -10.22 -13.68
CA TYR A 35 4.07 -9.88 -12.25
C TYR A 35 4.51 -8.47 -11.90
N ALA A 36 5.68 -8.04 -12.41
CA ALA A 36 6.20 -6.70 -12.17
C ALA A 36 5.22 -5.63 -12.69
N LEU A 37 4.73 -5.80 -13.93
CA LEU A 37 3.74 -4.91 -14.52
C LEU A 37 2.42 -4.91 -13.75
N ALA A 38 1.95 -6.07 -13.28
CA ALA A 38 0.75 -6.14 -12.46
C ALA A 38 0.89 -5.35 -11.14
N VAL A 39 2.07 -5.41 -10.51
CA VAL A 39 2.35 -4.67 -9.27
C VAL A 39 2.58 -3.18 -9.53
N GLU A 40 3.25 -2.83 -10.62
CA GLU A 40 3.42 -1.44 -11.08
C GLU A 40 2.07 -0.75 -11.26
N LEU A 41 1.19 -1.34 -12.08
CA LEU A 41 -0.15 -0.80 -12.33
C LEU A 41 -1.03 -0.78 -11.07
N LEU A 42 -0.80 -1.70 -10.14
CA LEU A 42 -1.48 -1.67 -8.84
C LEU A 42 -1.03 -0.44 -8.02
N CYS A 43 0.27 -0.14 -8.00
CA CYS A 43 0.80 1.03 -7.31
C CYS A 43 0.24 2.32 -7.91
N ASP A 44 0.25 2.45 -9.24
CA ASP A 44 -0.30 3.63 -9.93
C ASP A 44 -1.77 3.85 -9.58
N ARG A 45 -2.59 2.80 -9.64
CA ARG A 45 -4.02 2.88 -9.29
C ARG A 45 -4.25 3.28 -7.84
N LEU A 46 -3.41 2.79 -6.93
CA LEU A 46 -3.47 3.16 -5.53
C LEU A 46 -3.03 4.61 -5.29
N GLY A 47 -2.07 5.11 -6.08
CA GLY A 47 -1.57 6.48 -6.02
C GLY A 47 -2.48 7.53 -6.67
N GLU A 48 -3.24 7.14 -7.70
CA GLU A 48 -4.17 8.04 -8.40
C GLU A 48 -5.55 8.13 -7.73
N GLY A 49 -5.92 7.11 -6.94
CA GLY A 49 -7.23 7.01 -6.33
C GLY A 49 -7.27 7.45 -4.86
N ASP A 50 -8.47 7.77 -4.38
CA ASP A 50 -8.74 8.09 -2.97
C ASP A 50 -8.81 6.82 -2.09
N HIS A 51 -7.88 5.88 -2.29
CA HIS A 51 -7.95 4.53 -1.75
C HIS A 51 -7.46 4.45 -0.30
N ALA A 52 -8.29 3.93 0.61
CA ALA A 52 -7.91 3.75 2.03
C ALA A 52 -7.01 2.52 2.18
N LEU A 53 -5.72 2.71 1.94
CA LEU A 53 -4.71 1.67 2.13
C LEU A 53 -4.26 1.65 3.60
N SER A 54 -4.22 0.47 4.19
CA SER A 54 -3.60 0.29 5.52
C SER A 54 -2.08 0.21 5.43
N GLU A 55 -1.39 0.52 6.54
CA GLU A 55 0.07 0.37 6.63
C GLU A 55 0.53 -1.07 6.33
N ASN A 56 -0.22 -2.08 6.78
CA ASN A 56 0.11 -3.47 6.50
C ASN A 56 0.02 -3.81 5.00
N GLN A 57 -0.98 -3.28 4.30
CA GLN A 57 -1.10 -3.44 2.85
C GLN A 57 0.04 -2.72 2.12
N PHE A 58 0.41 -1.52 2.57
CA PHE A 58 1.56 -0.80 2.03
C PHE A 58 2.87 -1.59 2.19
N GLN A 59 3.15 -2.11 3.39
CA GLN A 59 4.36 -2.89 3.64
C GLN A 59 4.43 -4.16 2.77
N ARG A 60 3.30 -4.84 2.56
CA ARG A 60 3.23 -6.00 1.64
C ARG A 60 3.53 -5.58 0.20
N LEU A 61 2.94 -4.48 -0.26
CA LEU A 61 3.14 -3.95 -1.60
C LEU A 61 4.59 -3.50 -1.82
N ALA A 62 5.18 -2.81 -0.84
CA ALA A 62 6.58 -2.39 -0.86
C ALA A 62 7.54 -3.58 -0.93
N GLY A 63 7.24 -4.64 -0.16
CA GLY A 63 8.00 -5.90 -0.23
C GLY A 63 7.95 -6.55 -1.61
N LEU A 64 6.76 -6.57 -2.24
CA LEU A 64 6.60 -7.10 -3.60
C LEU A 64 7.34 -6.27 -4.64
N CYS A 65 7.30 -4.95 -4.55
CA CYS A 65 8.04 -4.07 -5.46
C CYS A 65 9.55 -4.29 -5.34
N GLY A 66 10.06 -4.46 -4.12
CA GLY A 66 11.47 -4.77 -3.88
C GLY A 66 11.90 -6.12 -4.44
N GLU A 67 11.05 -7.15 -4.35
CA GLU A 67 11.33 -8.48 -4.90
C GLU A 67 11.23 -8.54 -6.43
N LEU A 68 10.32 -7.76 -7.02
CA LEU A 68 10.07 -7.68 -8.46
C LEU A 68 10.88 -6.60 -9.18
N GLU A 69 11.75 -5.90 -8.46
CA GLU A 69 12.55 -4.77 -8.97
C GLU A 69 11.69 -3.66 -9.61
N VAL A 70 10.47 -3.46 -9.13
CA VAL A 70 9.57 -2.39 -9.57
C VAL A 70 10.15 -1.04 -9.16
N PRO A 71 10.23 -0.04 -10.07
CA PRO A 71 10.81 1.25 -9.74
C PRO A 71 10.08 1.93 -8.58
N ARG A 72 10.86 2.46 -7.63
CA ARG A 72 10.33 3.09 -6.41
C ARG A 72 9.39 4.25 -6.68
N GLY A 73 9.53 4.93 -7.82
CA GLY A 73 8.67 6.04 -8.22
C GLY A 73 7.18 5.70 -8.29
N HIS A 74 6.81 4.43 -8.49
CA HIS A 74 5.40 4.01 -8.45
C HIS A 74 4.86 3.89 -7.00
N LEU A 75 5.73 3.64 -6.02
CA LEU A 75 5.36 3.54 -4.61
C LEU A 75 5.30 4.90 -3.89
N ASP A 76 6.05 5.90 -4.36
CA ASP A 76 6.12 7.21 -3.72
C ASP A 76 4.73 7.87 -3.56
N PRO A 77 3.85 7.88 -4.60
CA PRO A 77 2.48 8.41 -4.46
C PRO A 77 1.63 7.63 -3.43
N VAL A 78 1.81 6.31 -3.37
CA VAL A 78 1.09 5.46 -2.40
C VAL A 78 1.56 5.75 -0.97
N ALA A 79 2.86 5.97 -0.79
CA ALA A 79 3.45 6.34 0.50
C ALA A 79 2.97 7.73 0.96
N GLU A 80 2.88 8.68 0.03
CA GLU A 80 2.37 10.03 0.30
C GLU A 80 0.91 9.98 0.78
N LEU A 81 0.03 9.27 0.05
CA LEU A 81 -1.37 9.09 0.46
C LEU A 81 -1.51 8.41 1.83
N LEU A 82 -0.66 7.41 2.12
CA LEU A 82 -0.65 6.77 3.43
C LEU A 82 -0.21 7.76 4.52
N ALA A 83 0.79 8.60 4.25
CA ALA A 83 1.24 9.62 5.19
C ALA A 83 0.18 10.68 5.45
N GLU A 84 -0.46 11.23 4.40
CA GLU A 84 -1.55 12.21 4.53
C GLU A 84 -2.73 11.67 5.36
N ARG A 85 -3.05 10.38 5.22
CA ARG A 85 -4.12 9.72 5.98
C ARG A 85 -3.66 9.24 7.36
N GLY A 86 -2.36 9.03 7.53
CA GLY A 86 -1.68 8.72 8.78
C GLY A 86 -1.46 9.94 9.68
N VAL A 87 -1.72 11.16 9.21
CA VAL A 87 -1.86 12.36 10.06
C VAL A 87 -3.23 12.35 10.76
N SER A 88 -3.46 11.31 11.56
CA SER A 88 -4.35 11.33 12.72
C SER A 88 -3.55 10.82 13.90
N GLY A 89 -2.51 11.59 14.20
CA GLY A 89 -1.56 11.36 15.26
C GLY A 89 -0.80 12.65 15.54
N GLU A 90 -1.51 13.79 15.57
CA GLU A 90 -1.04 14.84 16.46
C GLU A 90 -1.56 14.43 17.83
N ASP A 91 -0.66 13.81 18.59
CA ASP A 91 -0.74 13.60 20.02
C ASP A 91 -1.33 14.84 20.69
N GLY A 92 -2.61 14.76 21.04
CA GLY A 92 -3.20 15.67 22.01
C GLY A 92 -2.45 15.47 23.31
N ASP A 93 -1.44 16.31 23.52
CA ASP A 93 -0.66 16.53 24.73
C ASP A 93 -1.53 16.26 25.97
N SER A 94 -1.47 15.02 26.44
CA SER A 94 -2.16 14.56 27.62
C SER A 94 -1.12 14.43 28.70
N GLY A 95 -0.92 15.53 29.43
CA GLY A 95 -0.54 15.47 30.85
C GLY A 95 0.90 15.83 31.20
N GLY A 96 1.11 17.12 31.50
CA GLY A 96 2.14 17.58 32.42
C GLY A 96 1.50 18.20 33.66
N GLY A 97 1.11 17.39 34.63
CA GLY A 97 0.80 17.88 35.98
C GLY A 97 2.05 18.43 36.65
N GLY A 98 1.98 19.61 37.26
CA GLY A 98 3.13 20.22 37.94
C GLY A 98 2.84 21.57 38.59
N THR A 99 2.21 21.51 39.78
CA THR A 99 2.40 22.35 40.98
C THR A 99 2.80 23.84 40.86
N GLY A 100 2.02 24.73 41.50
CA GLY A 100 2.58 25.92 42.18
C GLY A 100 1.69 27.17 42.24
N GLY A 101 1.43 27.65 43.47
CA GLY A 101 0.92 28.99 43.81
C GLY A 101 -0.59 29.03 44.05
N GLU A 102 -1.13 29.51 45.16
CA GLU A 102 -0.64 30.35 46.27
C GLU A 102 -1.38 29.99 47.57
#